data_AF-A0A9P5Z384-F1
#
_entry.id   AF-A0A9P5Z384-F1
#
_cell.length_a   1.000
_cell.length_b   1.000
_cell.length_c   1.000
_cell.angle_alpha   90.00
_cell.angle_beta   90.00
_cell.angle_gamma   90.00
#
_symmetry.space_group_name_H-M   'P 1'
#
loop_
_entity.id
_entity.type
_entity.pdbx_description
1 polymer ?
#
loop_
_entity_poly.entity_id
_entity_poly.type
_entity_poly.pdbx_seq_one_letter_code
_entity_poly.pdbx_strand_id
1 'polypeptide(L)' 'MARIFFALSALFVLVAQVAAFPAEAVEARDDPVFHCANGVDVCPSDKYTCCGPILEGVGGTCRILAPDEVCAL' A
#
# COMPACT_ATOMS: atom_id res chain seq x y z
N MET A 1 -35.73 10.40 31.44
CA MET A 1 -34.45 9.74 31.78
C MET A 1 -34.22 8.46 30.98
N ALA A 2 -35.17 7.52 30.91
CA ALA A 2 -35.03 6.25 30.16
C ALA A 2 -34.66 6.40 28.66
N ARG A 3 -35.14 7.45 27.98
CA ARG A 3 -34.83 7.72 26.56
C ARG A 3 -33.37 8.08 26.28
N ILE A 4 -32.69 8.71 27.25
CA ILE A 4 -31.27 9.09 27.14
C ILE A 4 -30.38 7.85 27.30
N PHE A 5 -30.73 6.96 28.23
CA PHE A 5 -30.03 5.68 28.40
C PHE A 5 -30.11 4.81 27.15
N PHE A 6 -31.27 4.77 26.47
CA PHE A 6 -31.46 4.01 25.24
C PHE A 6 -30.62 4.57 24.06
N ALA A 7 -30.48 5.89 23.99
CA ALA A 7 -29.65 6.54 22.97
C ALA A 7 -28.14 6.28 23.20
N LEU A 8 -27.70 6.32 24.47
CA LEU A 8 -26.31 6.04 24.83
C LEU A 8 -25.93 4.58 24.58
N SER A 9 -26.84 3.63 24.86
CA SER A 9 -26.60 2.22 24.57
C SER A 9 -26.52 1.94 23.06
N ALA A 10 -27.38 2.59 22.25
CA ALA A 10 -27.34 2.44 20.80
C ALA A 10 -26.04 3.02 20.20
N LEU A 11 -25.58 4.17 20.71
CA LEU A 11 -24.32 4.77 20.30
C LEU A 11 -23.12 3.87 20.65
N PHE A 12 -23.13 3.24 21.83
CA PHE A 12 -22.06 2.34 22.26
C PHE A 12 -21.94 1.09 21.36
N VAL A 13 -23.07 0.51 20.94
CA VAL A 13 -23.08 -0.63 20.00
C VAL A 13 -22.53 -0.21 18.63
N LEU A 14 -22.83 1.01 18.18
CA LEU A 14 -22.34 1.50 16.89
C LEU A 14 -20.81 1.68 16.87
N VAL A 15 -20.24 2.20 17.96
CA VAL A 15 -18.77 2.38 18.08
C VAL A 15 -18.04 1.02 18.14
N ALA A 16 -18.64 0.02 18.77
CA ALA A 16 -18.04 -1.32 18.87
C ALA A 16 -17.86 -2.02 17.50
N GLN A 17 -18.70 -1.71 16.51
CA GLN A 17 -18.59 -2.32 15.18
C GLN A 17 -17.43 -1.75 14.35
N VAL A 18 -16.99 -0.52 14.62
CA VAL A 18 -15.89 0.12 13.87
C VAL A 18 -14.51 -0.39 14.30
N ALA A 19 -14.38 -0.99 15.49
CA ALA A 19 -13.12 -1.56 15.96
C ALA A 19 -12.84 -2.97 15.39
N ALA A 20 -13.79 -3.57 14.67
CA ALA A 20 -13.72 -4.94 14.21
C ALA A 20 -13.26 -5.10 12.75
N PHE A 21 -12.76 -4.03 12.11
CA PHE A 21 -12.11 -4.17 10.80
C PHE A 21 -10.79 -4.93 11.00
N PRO A 22 -10.65 -6.16 10.49
CA PRO A 22 -9.35 -6.80 10.48
C PRO A 22 -8.46 -5.94 9.59
N ALA A 23 -7.33 -5.49 10.14
CA ALA A 23 -6.25 -5.00 9.30
C ALA A 23 -5.82 -6.18 8.43
N GLU A 24 -6.16 -6.16 7.14
CA GLU A 24 -5.61 -7.10 6.18
C GLU A 24 -4.09 -6.96 6.25
N ALA A 25 -3.45 -7.98 6.81
CA ALA A 25 -2.01 -8.13 6.76
C ALA A 25 -1.67 -8.35 5.28
N VAL A 26 -1.24 -7.29 4.60
CA VAL A 26 -0.65 -7.40 3.28
C VAL A 26 0.61 -8.25 3.47
N GLU A 27 0.52 -9.53 3.08
CA GLU A 27 1.67 -10.42 3.09
C GLU A 27 2.79 -9.75 2.28
N ALA A 28 3.88 -9.40 2.95
CA ALA A 28 5.08 -8.91 2.31
C ALA A 28 5.67 -10.06 1.49
N ARG A 29 5.33 -10.11 0.20
CA ARG A 29 6.01 -11.02 -0.73
C ARG A 29 7.48 -10.62 -0.77
N ASP A 30 8.34 -11.55 -0.39
CA ASP A 30 9.79 -11.43 -0.45
C ASP A 30 10.27 -11.62 -1.90
N ASP A 31 9.67 -10.85 -2.81
CA ASP A 31 10.04 -10.85 -4.22
C ASP A 31 11.39 -10.11 -4.38
N PRO A 32 12.33 -10.63 -5.20
CA PRO A 32 13.62 -9.98 -5.41
C PRO A 32 13.42 -8.56 -5.93
N VAL A 33 13.98 -7.59 -5.21
CA VAL A 33 13.91 -6.17 -5.57
C VAL A 33 14.94 -5.87 -6.65
N PHE A 34 14.46 -5.57 -7.86
CA PHE A 34 15.30 -5.16 -8.98
C PHE A 34 15.44 -3.64 -9.00
N HIS A 35 16.68 -3.15 -9.20
CA HIS A 35 16.99 -1.71 -9.27
C HIS A 35 17.12 -1.23 -10.72
N CYS A 36 16.97 0.07 -10.92
CA CYS A 36 17.06 0.72 -12.24
C CYS A 36 17.45 2.20 -12.12
N ALA A 37 17.86 2.84 -13.22
CA ALA A 37 18.18 4.27 -13.25
C ALA A 37 19.33 4.71 -12.31
N ASN A 38 20.27 3.81 -12.01
CA ASN A 38 21.51 4.09 -11.29
C ASN A 38 22.75 4.18 -12.20
N GLY A 39 22.55 4.18 -13.51
CA GLY A 39 23.62 4.24 -14.52
C GLY A 39 24.20 2.88 -14.92
N VAL A 40 23.78 1.78 -14.26
CA VAL A 40 24.27 0.42 -14.54
C VAL A 40 23.11 -0.55 -14.78
N ASP A 41 22.11 -0.53 -13.89
CA ASP A 41 21.01 -1.50 -13.88
C ASP A 41 19.83 -1.07 -14.77
N VAL A 42 19.24 -2.07 -15.40
CA VAL A 42 18.05 -1.96 -16.26
C VAL A 42 17.05 -3.03 -15.85
N CYS A 43 15.76 -2.72 -15.92
CA CYS A 43 14.72 -3.69 -15.60
C CYS A 43 14.78 -4.92 -16.54
N PRO A 44 14.53 -6.13 -16.02
CA PRO A 44 14.83 -7.38 -16.72
C PRO A 44 13.91 -7.66 -17.91
N SER A 45 12.76 -7.00 -18.02
CA SER A 45 11.88 -7.09 -19.18
C SER A 45 11.05 -5.81 -19.38
N ASP A 46 10.42 -5.73 -20.55
CA ASP A 46 9.50 -4.68 -20.97
C ASP A 46 8.21 -4.58 -20.13
N LYS A 47 7.90 -5.63 -19.35
CA LYS A 47 6.76 -5.64 -18.42
C LYS A 47 7.03 -4.85 -17.15
N TYR A 48 8.30 -4.60 -16.84
CA TYR A 48 8.69 -3.84 -15.67
C TYR A 48 8.79 -2.36 -16.01
N THR A 49 8.26 -1.54 -15.13
CA THR A 49 8.41 -0.08 -15.14
C THR A 49 9.35 0.31 -14.02
N CYS A 50 10.33 1.17 -14.32
CA CYS A 50 11.21 1.74 -13.30
C CYS A 50 10.45 2.80 -12.50
N CYS A 51 10.09 2.51 -11.25
CA CYS A 51 9.37 3.40 -10.37
C CYS A 51 10.30 4.08 -9.34
N GLY A 52 9.90 5.28 -8.92
CA GLY A 52 10.60 6.07 -7.91
C GLY A 52 10.33 5.62 -6.46
N PRO A 53 11.04 6.22 -5.49
CA PRO A 53 11.95 7.36 -5.66
C PRO A 53 13.25 6.96 -6.36
N ILE A 54 13.71 7.77 -7.32
CA ILE A 54 15.00 7.56 -7.98
C ILE A 54 16.06 8.35 -7.21
N LEU A 55 16.88 7.63 -6.45
CA LEU A 55 17.93 8.22 -5.63
C LEU A 55 19.29 8.16 -6.36
N GLU A 56 20.08 9.24 -6.29
CA GLU A 56 21.40 9.28 -6.91
C GLU A 56 22.31 8.17 -6.33
N GLY A 57 22.93 7.39 -7.21
CA GLY A 57 23.80 6.28 -6.84
C GLY A 57 23.09 4.99 -6.39
N VAL A 58 21.77 5.01 -6.16
CA VAL A 58 20.98 3.82 -5.79
C VAL A 58 20.00 3.42 -6.91
N GLY A 59 19.38 4.41 -7.55
CA GLY A 59 18.35 4.21 -8.55
C GLY A 59 16.94 4.08 -7.96
N GLY A 60 16.00 3.69 -8.81
CA GLY A 60 14.63 3.31 -8.45
C GLY A 60 14.45 1.80 -8.33
N THR A 61 13.19 1.37 -8.35
CA THR A 61 12.81 -0.05 -8.28
C THR A 61 11.95 -0.45 -9.47
N CYS A 62 12.27 -1.57 -10.11
CA CYS A 62 11.47 -2.15 -11.17
C CYS A 62 10.22 -2.82 -10.61
N ARG A 63 9.04 -2.42 -11.08
CA ARG A 63 7.76 -3.02 -10.70
C ARG A 63 6.90 -3.30 -11.93
N ILE A 64 6.11 -4.37 -11.89
CA ILE A 64 5.05 -4.59 -12.87
C ILE A 64 3.83 -3.80 -12.40
N LEU A 65 3.33 -2.90 -13.24
CA LEU A 65 2.15 -2.09 -12.94
C LEU A 65 0.89 -2.79 -13.45
N ALA A 66 -0.20 -2.67 -12.68
CA ALA A 66 -1.53 -2.95 -13.20
C ALA A 66 -1.93 -1.89 -14.25
N PRO A 67 -2.91 -2.15 -15.14
CA PRO A 67 -3.28 -1.22 -16.20
C PRO A 67 -3.72 0.18 -15.75
N ASP A 68 -4.17 0.31 -14.50
CA ASP A 68 -4.63 1.54 -13.86
C ASP A 68 -3.62 2.12 -12.87
N GLU A 69 -2.48 1.46 -12.65
CA GLU A 69 -1.42 1.97 -11.78
C GLU A 69 -0.44 2.88 -12.53
N VAL A 70 0.02 3.92 -11.83
CA VAL A 70 1.14 4.77 -12.26
C VAL A 70 2.17 4.83 -11.13
N CYS A 71 3.44 4.97 -11.49
CA CYS A 71 4.48 5.20 -10.48
C CYS A 71 4.30 6.60 -9.87
N ALA A 72 4.40 6.69 -8.54
CA ALA A 72 4.76 7.95 -7.90
C ALA A 72 6.27 8.15 -8.11
N LEU A 73 6.64 9.31 -8.65
CA LEU A 73 8.04 9.71 -8.89
C LEU A 73 8.60 10.46 -7.69
#